data_AF-A0A098M8B2-F1
#
_entry.id   AF-A0A098M8B2-F1
#
_cell.length_a   1.000
_cell.length_b   1.000
_cell.length_c   1.000
_cell.angle_alpha   90.00
_cell.angle_beta   90.00
_cell.angle_gamma   90.00
#
_symmetry.space_group_name_H-M   'P 1'
#
loop_
_entity.id
_entity.type
_entity.pdbx_description
1 polymer ?
#
loop_
_entity_poly.entity_id
_entity_poly.type
_entity_poly.pdbx_seq_one_letter_code
_entity_poly.pdbx_strand_id
1 'polypeptide(L)'
;MRTENELKEGNVIRRKSHLGVTTFIYAAVLVLTIVTFSTLWISESIFRFIISLVAVLIAESIVYGYCAFWIRSGGRISKSSPVLISGAFITIIYALAVFVFALIFDVMLDLPPLWYAVGQLLILGIGLTSLVVVGLYGRNALVQEKRAEESTRSLRGYKEELIEIKLLALTWKQSEREQLVKRIKTLEDKFKYSDPVSNPSIFATEDILSQQISLLRDHLELLIHVADPQVGWEAETNELIESIENTLQWRNRELSALK
;
A
#
# COMPACT_ATOMS: atom_id res chain seq x y z
N MET A 1 -7.99 3.70 30.42
CA MET A 1 -6.74 4.17 29.78
C MET A 1 -5.52 3.24 29.93
N ARG A 2 -5.59 2.10 30.65
CA ARG A 2 -4.44 1.19 30.85
C ARG A 2 -4.30 0.07 29.78
N THR A 3 -5.29 -0.07 28.88
CA THR A 3 -5.41 -1.22 27.97
C THR A 3 -4.81 -1.01 26.57
N GLU A 4 -4.64 0.23 26.10
CA GLU A 4 -4.04 0.48 24.77
C GLU A 4 -2.51 0.35 24.74
N ASN A 5 -1.83 0.64 25.85
CA ASN A 5 -0.37 0.55 25.91
C ASN A 5 0.12 -0.91 25.97
N GLU A 6 -0.58 -1.82 26.65
CA GLU A 6 -0.19 -3.24 26.69
C GLU A 6 -0.41 -3.95 25.35
N LEU A 7 -1.43 -3.57 24.58
CA LEU A 7 -1.68 -4.07 23.23
C LEU A 7 -0.61 -3.61 22.21
N LYS A 8 -0.05 -2.40 22.40
CA LYS A 8 1.06 -1.90 21.59
C LYS A 8 2.37 -2.61 21.91
N GLU A 9 2.68 -2.85 23.19
CA GLU A 9 3.92 -3.52 23.59
C GLU A 9 3.95 -5.00 23.17
N GLY A 10 2.84 -5.73 23.30
CA GLY A 10 2.76 -7.13 22.87
C GLY A 10 2.98 -7.34 21.37
N ASN A 11 2.51 -6.42 20.53
CA ASN A 11 2.71 -6.47 19.07
C ASN A 11 4.16 -6.13 18.65
N VAL A 12 4.86 -5.30 19.42
CA VAL A 12 6.27 -4.94 19.15
C VAL A 12 7.20 -6.11 19.46
N ILE A 13 6.95 -6.86 20.54
CA ILE A 13 7.76 -8.03 20.94
C ILE A 13 7.58 -9.17 19.93
N ARG A 14 6.35 -9.45 19.48
CA ARG A 14 6.10 -10.48 18.44
C ARG A 14 6.79 -10.17 17.11
N ARG A 15 6.77 -8.91 16.64
CA ARG A 15 7.46 -8.53 15.38
C ARG A 15 8.98 -8.67 15.45
N LYS A 16 9.61 -8.33 16.58
CA LYS A 16 11.05 -8.53 16.78
C LYS A 16 11.43 -10.02 16.75
N SER A 17 10.59 -10.88 17.31
CA SER A 17 10.81 -12.34 17.32
C SER A 17 10.80 -12.96 15.92
N HIS A 18 9.85 -12.59 15.05
CA HIS A 18 9.78 -13.15 13.69
C HIS A 18 10.95 -12.72 12.78
N LEU A 19 11.50 -11.51 12.97
CA LEU A 19 12.72 -11.07 12.27
C LEU A 19 13.97 -11.82 12.75
N GLY A 20 14.07 -12.12 14.05
CA GLY A 20 15.16 -12.91 14.61
C GLY A 20 15.18 -14.33 14.05
N VAL A 21 14.02 -15.00 14.02
CA VAL A 21 13.89 -16.38 13.52
C VAL A 21 14.21 -16.46 12.03
N THR A 22 13.78 -15.50 11.22
CA THR A 22 14.03 -15.52 9.77
C THR A 22 15.47 -15.20 9.40
N THR A 23 16.13 -14.33 10.17
CA THR A 23 17.57 -14.09 10.03
C THR A 23 18.38 -15.32 10.44
N PHE A 24 17.94 -16.03 11.50
CA PHE A 24 18.57 -17.27 11.94
C PHE A 24 18.41 -18.40 10.91
N ILE A 25 17.21 -18.60 10.36
CA ILE A 25 16.96 -19.58 9.29
C ILE A 25 17.83 -19.26 8.07
N TYR A 26 17.95 -17.99 7.69
CA TYR A 26 18.80 -17.59 6.58
C TYR A 26 20.29 -17.87 6.84
N ALA A 27 20.79 -17.53 8.02
CA ALA A 27 22.17 -17.84 8.40
C ALA A 27 22.43 -19.36 8.37
N ALA A 28 21.46 -20.17 8.81
CA ALA A 28 21.55 -21.62 8.75
C ALA A 28 21.56 -22.14 7.30
N VAL A 29 20.74 -21.58 6.41
CA VAL A 29 20.74 -21.91 4.98
C VAL A 29 22.07 -21.52 4.34
N LEU A 30 22.58 -20.31 4.56
CA LEU A 30 23.88 -19.87 4.07
C LEU A 30 25.01 -20.83 4.49
N VAL A 31 25.05 -21.19 5.77
CA VAL A 31 26.06 -22.13 6.29
C VAL A 31 25.90 -23.49 5.64
N LEU A 32 24.66 -23.99 5.51
CA LEU A 32 24.38 -25.25 4.84
C LEU A 32 24.84 -25.22 3.38
N THR A 33 24.61 -24.14 2.66
CA THR A 33 24.98 -23.98 1.26
C THR A 33 26.49 -23.94 1.09
N ILE A 34 27.20 -23.20 1.95
CA ILE A 34 28.68 -23.19 1.98
C ILE A 34 29.24 -24.59 2.27
N VAL A 35 28.66 -25.30 3.25
CA VAL A 35 29.10 -26.65 3.62
C VAL A 35 28.82 -27.65 2.50
N THR A 36 27.65 -27.59 1.89
CA THR A 36 27.24 -28.48 0.79
C THR A 36 28.09 -28.25 -0.46
N PHE A 37 28.40 -26.99 -0.79
CA PHE A 37 29.34 -26.67 -1.87
C PHE A 37 30.75 -27.16 -1.57
N SER A 38 31.21 -27.01 -0.31
CA SER A 38 32.55 -27.44 0.10
C SER A 38 32.71 -28.97 0.10
N THR A 39 31.64 -29.73 0.35
CA THR A 39 31.70 -31.21 0.40
C THR A 39 31.44 -31.88 -0.94
N LEU A 40 30.58 -31.32 -1.79
CA LEU A 40 30.23 -31.92 -3.08
C LEU A 40 31.13 -31.46 -4.25
N TRP A 41 31.79 -30.31 -4.12
CA TRP A 41 32.42 -29.63 -5.26
C TRP A 41 33.93 -29.48 -5.11
N ILE A 42 34.63 -30.61 -5.01
CA ILE A 42 36.09 -30.65 -5.15
C ILE A 42 36.39 -30.63 -6.65
N SER A 43 36.19 -29.47 -7.27
CA SER A 43 36.53 -29.25 -8.68
C SER A 43 38.02 -28.88 -8.81
N GLU A 44 38.68 -29.34 -9.88
CA GLU A 44 40.11 -29.10 -10.17
C GLU A 44 40.48 -27.61 -10.29
N SER A 45 39.50 -26.70 -10.39
CA SER A 45 39.72 -25.26 -10.53
C SER A 45 39.06 -24.44 -9.43
N ILE A 46 39.89 -23.91 -8.53
CA ILE A 46 39.51 -22.98 -7.45
C ILE A 46 38.73 -21.77 -7.98
N PHE A 47 39.05 -21.30 -9.20
CA PHE A 47 38.35 -20.16 -9.81
C PHE A 47 36.90 -20.46 -10.17
N ARG A 48 36.60 -21.64 -10.74
CA ARG A 48 35.22 -22.06 -11.05
C ARG A 48 34.41 -22.22 -9.77
N PHE A 49 35.03 -22.77 -8.73
CA PHE A 49 34.44 -22.92 -7.40
C PHE A 49 34.03 -21.57 -6.79
N ILE A 50 34.94 -20.59 -6.74
CA ILE A 50 34.66 -19.26 -6.15
C ILE A 50 33.53 -18.55 -6.91
N ILE A 51 33.55 -18.60 -8.25
CA ILE A 51 32.56 -17.93 -9.08
C ILE A 51 31.16 -18.54 -8.86
N SER A 52 31.05 -19.87 -8.87
CA SER A 52 29.78 -20.56 -8.58
C SER A 52 29.28 -20.30 -7.15
N LEU A 53 30.17 -20.31 -6.17
CA LEU A 53 29.83 -20.01 -4.77
C LEU A 53 29.26 -18.59 -4.64
N VAL A 54 29.93 -17.59 -5.24
CA VAL A 54 29.47 -16.19 -5.20
C VAL A 54 28.11 -16.03 -5.88
N ALA A 55 27.88 -16.67 -7.02
CA ALA A 55 26.59 -16.60 -7.71
C ALA A 55 25.44 -17.17 -6.84
N VAL A 56 25.67 -18.32 -6.20
CA VAL A 56 24.70 -18.93 -5.29
C VAL A 56 24.45 -18.04 -4.06
N LEU A 57 25.49 -17.49 -3.45
CA LEU A 57 25.37 -16.58 -2.31
C LEU A 57 24.57 -15.31 -2.65
N ILE A 58 24.76 -14.76 -3.85
CA ILE A 58 23.99 -13.60 -4.31
C ILE A 58 22.52 -14.00 -4.54
N ALA A 59 22.25 -15.15 -5.16
CA ALA A 59 20.89 -15.65 -5.36
C ALA A 59 20.17 -15.85 -4.01
N GLU A 60 20.83 -16.47 -3.03
CA GLU A 60 20.30 -16.64 -1.68
C GLU A 60 20.05 -15.30 -0.98
N SER A 61 20.99 -14.35 -1.12
CA SER A 61 20.85 -13.00 -0.55
C SER A 61 19.66 -12.24 -1.13
N ILE A 62 19.41 -12.41 -2.43
CA ILE A 62 18.25 -11.83 -3.11
C ILE A 62 16.94 -12.44 -2.58
N VAL A 63 16.87 -13.77 -2.47
CA VAL A 63 15.70 -14.48 -1.94
C VAL A 63 15.42 -14.05 -0.50
N TYR A 64 16.47 -13.96 0.32
CA TYR A 64 16.36 -13.48 1.70
C TYR A 64 15.91 -12.02 1.78
N GLY A 65 16.49 -11.14 0.97
CA GLY A 65 16.09 -9.74 0.89
C GLY A 65 14.60 -9.60 0.56
N TYR A 66 14.11 -10.42 -0.38
CA TYR A 66 12.69 -10.48 -0.73
C TYR A 66 11.83 -10.98 0.45
N CYS A 67 12.21 -12.08 1.11
CA CYS A 67 11.53 -12.61 2.30
C CYS A 67 11.51 -11.62 3.48
N ALA A 68 12.63 -10.94 3.75
CA ALA A 68 12.76 -9.96 4.83
C ALA A 68 11.94 -8.70 4.54
N PHE A 69 11.97 -8.19 3.31
CA PHE A 69 11.09 -7.12 2.85
C PHE A 69 9.62 -7.49 3.04
N TRP A 70 9.29 -8.75 2.74
CA TRP A 70 7.96 -9.32 2.94
C TRP A 70 7.52 -9.39 4.40
N ILE A 71 8.38 -9.85 5.31
CA ILE A 71 8.06 -9.93 6.75
C ILE A 71 7.89 -8.53 7.34
N ARG A 72 8.71 -7.58 6.89
CA ARG A 72 8.63 -6.18 7.32
C ARG A 72 7.36 -5.50 6.80
N SER A 73 6.91 -5.83 5.60
CA SER A 73 5.70 -5.27 4.98
C SER A 73 4.41 -5.98 5.41
N GLY A 74 4.47 -7.30 5.62
CA GLY A 74 3.33 -8.16 5.98
C GLY A 74 2.76 -7.91 7.37
N GLY A 75 3.52 -7.28 8.27
CA GLY A 75 3.01 -6.87 9.59
C GLY A 75 1.84 -5.87 9.53
N ARG A 76 1.56 -5.23 8.38
CA ARG A 76 0.42 -4.31 8.20
C ARG A 76 -0.73 -4.88 7.35
N ILE A 77 -0.60 -6.09 6.81
CA ILE A 77 -1.51 -6.56 5.76
C ILE A 77 -1.98 -7.97 6.13
N SER A 78 -3.06 -8.03 6.92
CA SER A 78 -3.67 -9.29 7.37
C SER A 78 -4.61 -9.92 6.32
N LYS A 79 -4.53 -9.51 5.06
CA LYS A 79 -5.32 -10.09 3.97
C LYS A 79 -4.38 -10.44 2.83
N SER A 80 -4.38 -11.72 2.45
CA SER A 80 -3.55 -12.29 1.39
C SER A 80 -3.88 -11.63 0.04
N SER A 81 -3.23 -10.51 -0.25
CA SER A 81 -3.37 -9.80 -1.53
C SER A 81 -2.90 -10.74 -2.67
N PRO A 82 -3.70 -11.02 -3.71
CA PRO A 82 -3.34 -11.94 -4.81
C PRO A 82 -2.00 -11.63 -5.49
N VAL A 83 -1.60 -10.35 -5.47
CA VAL A 83 -0.31 -9.85 -5.96
C VAL A 83 0.86 -10.52 -5.25
N LEU A 84 0.69 -10.82 -3.96
CA LEU A 84 1.70 -11.44 -3.13
C LEU A 84 1.98 -12.90 -3.51
N ILE A 85 0.93 -13.65 -3.86
CA ILE A 85 1.05 -15.04 -4.33
C ILE A 85 1.80 -15.07 -5.67
N SER A 86 1.52 -14.12 -6.56
CA SER A 86 2.21 -14.02 -7.85
C SER A 86 3.70 -13.71 -7.70
N GLY A 87 4.07 -12.80 -6.79
CA GLY A 87 5.47 -12.45 -6.55
C GLY A 87 6.28 -13.60 -5.96
N ALA A 88 5.72 -14.35 -5.01
CA ALA A 88 6.40 -15.54 -4.46
C ALA A 88 6.63 -16.62 -5.53
N PHE A 89 5.65 -16.84 -6.40
CA PHE A 89 5.76 -17.81 -7.49
C PHE A 89 6.84 -17.42 -8.51
N ILE A 90 6.93 -16.14 -8.88
CA ILE A 90 7.96 -15.62 -9.78
C ILE A 90 9.36 -15.80 -9.16
N THR A 91 9.53 -15.50 -7.87
CA THR A 91 10.82 -15.67 -7.18
C THR A 91 11.24 -17.14 -7.13
N ILE A 92 10.31 -18.07 -6.87
CA ILE A 92 10.59 -19.52 -6.85
C ILE A 92 11.01 -20.01 -8.24
N ILE A 93 10.29 -19.60 -9.29
CA ILE A 93 10.63 -19.96 -10.67
C ILE A 93 11.99 -19.39 -11.06
N TYR A 94 12.28 -18.14 -10.68
CA TYR A 94 13.57 -17.51 -10.94
C TYR A 94 14.71 -18.26 -10.25
N ALA A 95 14.56 -18.59 -8.96
CA ALA A 95 15.56 -19.35 -8.21
C ALA A 95 15.80 -20.74 -8.84
N LEU A 96 14.73 -21.42 -9.23
CA LEU A 96 14.82 -22.72 -9.90
C LEU A 96 15.52 -22.62 -11.26
N ALA A 97 15.21 -21.59 -12.04
CA ALA A 97 15.85 -21.34 -13.33
C ALA A 97 17.35 -21.06 -13.16
N VAL A 98 17.75 -20.21 -12.21
CA VAL A 98 19.17 -19.94 -11.92
C VAL A 98 19.89 -21.22 -11.48
N PHE A 99 19.26 -22.04 -10.63
CA PHE A 99 19.85 -23.30 -10.16
C PHE A 99 20.04 -24.31 -11.30
N VAL A 100 19.02 -24.48 -12.15
CA VAL A 100 19.08 -25.36 -13.33
C VAL A 100 20.12 -24.86 -14.32
N PHE A 101 20.20 -23.55 -14.57
CA PHE A 101 21.23 -22.98 -15.43
C PHE A 101 22.63 -23.18 -14.87
N ALA A 102 22.83 -23.01 -13.56
CA ALA A 102 24.11 -23.27 -12.91
C ALA A 102 24.55 -24.73 -13.06
N LEU A 103 23.62 -25.68 -12.85
CA LEU A 103 23.86 -27.11 -13.05
C LEU A 103 24.16 -27.48 -14.51
N ILE A 104 23.37 -26.97 -15.45
CA ILE A 104 23.54 -27.29 -16.87
C ILE A 104 24.84 -26.68 -17.40
N PHE A 105 25.15 -25.43 -17.07
CA PHE A 105 26.40 -24.80 -17.50
C PHE A 105 27.64 -25.43 -16.88
N ASP A 106 27.55 -25.94 -15.65
CA ASP A 106 28.67 -26.62 -15.03
C ASP A 106 28.92 -28.02 -15.60
N VAL A 107 27.85 -28.79 -15.84
CA VAL A 107 27.96 -30.18 -16.33
C VAL A 107 28.22 -30.26 -17.84
N MET A 108 27.64 -29.36 -18.63
CA MET A 108 27.54 -29.55 -20.08
C MET A 108 28.54 -28.75 -20.90
N LEU A 109 29.18 -27.75 -20.30
CA LEU A 109 29.87 -26.70 -21.03
C LEU A 109 31.24 -26.50 -20.42
N ASP A 110 32.24 -27.16 -21.01
CA ASP A 110 33.65 -27.04 -20.65
C ASP A 110 34.23 -25.68 -21.08
N LEU A 111 33.49 -24.61 -20.78
CA LEU A 111 33.74 -23.27 -21.27
C LEU A 111 34.95 -22.65 -20.58
N PRO A 112 35.68 -21.78 -21.30
CA PRO A 112 36.70 -20.95 -20.70
C PRO A 112 36.12 -20.15 -19.51
N PRO A 113 36.83 -20.06 -18.37
CA PRO A 113 36.34 -19.44 -17.14
C PRO A 113 35.76 -18.03 -17.31
N LEU A 114 36.29 -17.25 -18.25
CA LEU A 114 35.82 -15.90 -18.57
C LEU A 114 34.38 -15.86 -19.09
N TRP A 115 34.03 -16.77 -19.99
CA TRP A 115 32.68 -16.80 -20.58
C TRP A 115 31.63 -17.29 -19.59
N TYR A 116 32.01 -18.20 -18.70
CA TYR A 116 31.17 -18.63 -17.58
C TYR A 116 30.84 -17.47 -16.65
N ALA A 117 31.85 -16.65 -16.28
CA ALA A 117 31.65 -15.47 -15.45
C ALA A 117 30.74 -14.40 -16.11
N VAL A 118 30.91 -14.17 -17.42
CA VAL A 118 30.05 -13.26 -18.19
C VAL A 118 28.60 -13.77 -18.23
N GLY A 119 28.40 -15.07 -18.43
CA GLY A 119 27.07 -15.69 -18.41
C GLY A 119 26.37 -15.52 -17.07
N GLN A 120 27.08 -15.78 -15.96
CA GLN A 120 26.52 -15.58 -14.62
C GLN A 120 26.21 -14.10 -14.32
N LEU A 121 27.06 -13.17 -14.77
CA LEU A 121 26.80 -11.73 -14.62
C LEU A 121 25.53 -11.29 -15.37
N LEU A 122 25.30 -11.80 -16.58
CA LEU A 122 24.09 -11.51 -17.35
C LEU A 122 22.83 -12.04 -16.65
N ILE A 123 22.87 -13.27 -16.15
CA ILE A 123 21.75 -13.86 -15.41
C ILE A 123 21.44 -13.05 -14.17
N LEU A 124 22.46 -12.66 -13.40
CA LEU A 124 22.30 -11.77 -12.23
C LEU A 124 21.68 -10.43 -12.61
N GLY A 125 22.12 -9.83 -13.72
CA GLY A 125 21.55 -8.58 -14.23
C GLY A 125 20.07 -8.70 -14.59
N ILE A 126 19.67 -9.80 -15.25
CA ILE A 126 18.26 -10.07 -15.61
C ILE A 126 17.41 -10.31 -14.35
N GLY A 127 17.95 -11.02 -13.35
CA GLY A 127 17.28 -11.20 -12.06
C GLY A 127 17.06 -9.91 -11.31
N LEU A 128 18.11 -9.09 -11.20
CA LEU A 128 18.05 -7.82 -10.50
C LEU A 128 17.03 -6.88 -11.14
N THR A 129 17.04 -6.77 -12.47
CA THR A 129 16.08 -5.94 -13.21
C THR A 129 14.64 -6.45 -13.04
N SER A 130 14.42 -7.77 -13.10
CA SER A 130 13.11 -8.37 -12.87
C SER A 130 12.57 -8.08 -11.45
N LEU A 131 13.42 -8.17 -10.43
CA LEU A 131 13.06 -7.84 -9.05
C LEU A 131 12.70 -6.38 -8.84
N VAL A 132 13.45 -5.46 -9.47
CA VAL A 132 13.13 -4.02 -9.41
C VAL A 132 11.76 -3.77 -10.03
N VAL A 133 11.46 -4.37 -11.19
CA VAL A 133 10.17 -4.22 -11.87
C VAL A 133 9.03 -4.76 -11.01
N VAL A 134 9.17 -5.99 -10.49
CA VAL A 134 8.16 -6.60 -9.61
C VAL A 134 7.97 -5.79 -8.33
N GLY A 135 9.05 -5.27 -7.74
CA GLY A 135 9.00 -4.42 -6.55
C GLY A 135 8.25 -3.10 -6.80
N LEU A 136 8.51 -2.45 -7.93
CA LEU A 136 7.80 -1.23 -8.33
C LEU A 136 6.31 -1.49 -8.60
N TYR A 137 5.99 -2.55 -9.34
CA TYR A 137 4.61 -2.95 -9.59
C TYR A 137 3.85 -3.30 -8.31
N GLY A 138 4.48 -4.07 -7.42
CA GLY A 138 3.92 -4.45 -6.13
C GLY A 138 3.64 -3.23 -5.26
N ARG A 139 4.54 -2.23 -5.25
CA ARG A 139 4.33 -0.98 -4.49
C ARG A 139 3.15 -0.17 -5.04
N ASN A 140 3.00 -0.11 -6.35
CA ASN A 140 1.87 0.58 -6.98
C ASN A 140 0.53 -0.12 -6.70
N ALA A 141 0.49 -1.45 -6.79
CA ALA A 141 -0.71 -2.22 -6.46
C ALA A 141 -1.12 -2.05 -4.99
N LEU A 142 -0.14 -2.00 -4.08
CA LEU A 142 -0.39 -1.77 -2.65
C LEU A 142 -0.99 -0.39 -2.36
N VAL A 143 -0.52 0.64 -3.09
CA VAL A 143 -1.06 2.00 -2.96
C VAL A 143 -2.49 2.05 -3.49
N GLN A 144 -2.79 1.33 -4.57
CA GLN A 144 -4.17 1.24 -5.09
C GLN A 144 -5.10 0.50 -4.15
N GLU A 145 -4.65 -0.62 -3.55
CA GLU A 145 -5.45 -1.41 -2.60
C GLU A 145 -5.76 -0.59 -1.33
N LYS A 146 -4.77 0.17 -0.82
CA LYS A 146 -5.01 1.10 0.30
C LYS A 146 -6.00 2.20 -0.03
N ARG A 147 -5.90 2.80 -1.21
CA ARG A 147 -6.84 3.85 -1.63
C ARG A 147 -8.27 3.30 -1.76
N ALA A 148 -8.44 2.06 -2.23
CA ALA A 148 -9.74 1.39 -2.29
C ALA A 148 -10.31 1.03 -0.89
N GLU A 149 -9.45 0.67 0.06
CA GLU A 149 -9.90 0.43 1.44
C GLU A 149 -10.23 1.75 2.17
N GLU A 150 -9.48 2.82 1.91
CA GLU A 150 -9.74 4.18 2.42
C GLU A 150 -11.02 4.78 1.82
N SER A 151 -11.34 4.54 0.55
CA SER A 151 -12.54 5.09 -0.10
C SER A 151 -13.85 4.53 0.48
N THR A 152 -13.87 3.26 0.89
CA THR A 152 -15.06 2.71 1.57
C THR A 152 -15.26 3.34 2.95
N ARG A 153 -14.19 3.82 3.57
CA ARG A 153 -14.24 4.57 4.84
C ARG A 153 -14.55 6.05 4.62
N SER A 154 -14.20 6.64 3.47
CA SER A 154 -14.35 8.08 3.20
C SER A 154 -15.82 8.52 3.19
N LEU A 155 -16.74 7.75 2.59
CA LEU A 155 -18.17 8.12 2.60
C LEU A 155 -18.76 8.14 4.02
N ARG A 156 -18.31 7.22 4.88
CA ARG A 156 -18.68 7.23 6.29
C ARG A 156 -18.07 8.44 7.01
N GLY A 157 -16.82 8.77 6.69
CA GLY A 157 -16.15 9.99 7.16
C GLY A 157 -16.91 11.26 6.78
N TYR A 158 -17.35 11.40 5.51
CA TYR A 158 -18.14 12.55 5.05
C TYR A 158 -19.45 12.71 5.82
N LYS A 159 -20.13 11.60 6.15
CA LYS A 159 -21.34 11.64 6.98
C LYS A 159 -21.04 12.10 8.39
N GLU A 160 -20.00 11.55 9.01
CA GLU A 160 -19.58 11.94 10.36
C GLU A 160 -19.21 13.43 10.40
N GLU A 161 -18.49 13.93 9.40
CA GLU A 161 -18.12 15.34 9.28
C GLU A 161 -19.33 16.26 9.03
N LEU A 162 -20.29 15.86 8.18
CA LEU A 162 -21.54 16.62 7.99
C LEU A 162 -22.40 16.68 9.27
N ILE A 163 -22.38 15.63 10.10
CA ILE A 163 -23.03 15.64 11.41
C ILE A 163 -22.33 16.64 12.34
N GLU A 164 -21.01 16.70 12.35
CA GLU A 164 -20.25 17.71 13.12
C GLU A 164 -20.57 19.13 12.66
N ILE A 165 -20.56 19.38 11.34
CA ILE A 165 -20.94 20.66 10.72
C ILE A 165 -22.35 21.09 11.15
N LYS A 166 -23.31 20.16 11.15
CA LYS A 166 -24.68 20.41 11.61
C LYS A 166 -24.75 20.76 13.10
N LEU A 167 -23.96 20.07 13.93
CA LEU A 167 -23.87 20.37 15.36
C LEU A 167 -23.27 21.75 15.60
N LEU A 168 -22.22 22.12 14.84
CA LEU A 168 -21.65 23.46 14.87
C LEU A 168 -22.71 24.50 14.51
N ALA A 169 -23.42 24.32 13.40
CA ALA A 169 -24.49 25.23 12.98
C ALA A 169 -25.59 25.39 14.04
N LEU A 170 -25.92 24.34 14.80
CA LEU A 170 -26.88 24.41 15.91
C LEU A 170 -26.42 25.29 17.08
N THR A 171 -25.11 25.46 17.30
CA THR A 171 -24.60 26.34 18.36
C THR A 171 -24.70 27.83 18.04
N TRP A 172 -24.96 28.16 16.78
CA TRP A 172 -25.06 29.53 16.31
C TRP A 172 -26.33 30.22 16.82
N LYS A 173 -26.21 31.46 17.31
CA LYS A 173 -27.30 32.18 18.01
C LYS A 173 -28.13 33.11 17.11
N GLN A 174 -27.95 33.06 15.80
CA GLN A 174 -28.64 33.93 14.84
C GLN A 174 -30.00 33.38 14.41
N SER A 175 -30.90 34.26 13.96
CA SER A 175 -32.24 33.91 13.47
C SER A 175 -32.22 33.01 12.22
N GLU A 176 -31.16 33.08 11.44
CA GLU A 176 -30.99 32.32 10.18
C GLU A 176 -30.49 30.88 10.42
N ARG A 177 -30.16 30.52 11.67
CA ARG A 177 -29.68 29.19 12.06
C ARG A 177 -30.56 28.06 11.54
N GLU A 178 -31.88 28.19 11.68
CA GLU A 178 -32.80 27.11 11.30
C GLU A 178 -32.73 26.79 9.81
N GLN A 179 -32.56 27.82 8.97
CA GLN A 179 -32.43 27.64 7.53
C GLN A 179 -31.13 26.91 7.18
N LEU A 180 -30.01 27.35 7.77
CA LEU A 180 -28.71 26.71 7.59
C LEU A 180 -28.73 25.23 8.01
N VAL A 181 -29.25 24.94 9.20
CA VAL A 181 -29.35 23.56 9.72
C VAL A 181 -30.23 22.70 8.82
N LYS A 182 -31.32 23.24 8.28
CA LYS A 182 -32.19 22.53 7.32
C LYS A 182 -31.46 22.22 6.01
N ARG A 183 -30.62 23.13 5.52
CA ARG A 183 -29.79 22.92 4.31
C ARG A 183 -28.75 21.84 4.54
N ILE A 184 -27.98 21.91 5.62
CA ILE A 184 -26.98 20.89 5.98
C ILE A 184 -27.65 19.52 6.17
N LYS A 185 -28.81 19.46 6.81
CA LYS A 185 -29.58 18.21 6.96
C LYS A 185 -30.01 17.62 5.61
N THR A 186 -30.41 18.47 4.66
CA THR A 186 -30.78 18.03 3.30
C THR A 186 -29.57 17.44 2.57
N LEU A 187 -28.39 18.04 2.74
CA LEU A 187 -27.13 17.52 2.23
C LEU A 187 -26.77 16.17 2.88
N GLU A 188 -26.85 16.07 4.21
CA GLU A 188 -26.66 14.83 4.99
C GLU A 188 -27.56 13.70 4.46
N ASP A 189 -28.85 13.99 4.24
CA ASP A 189 -29.80 13.02 3.70
C ASP A 189 -29.40 12.54 2.29
N LYS A 190 -28.91 13.42 1.42
CA LYS A 190 -28.40 13.03 0.08
C LYS A 190 -27.21 12.06 0.17
N PHE A 191 -26.27 12.28 1.09
CA PHE A 191 -25.18 11.34 1.37
C PHE A 191 -25.69 10.03 2.00
N LYS A 192 -26.75 10.09 2.81
CA LYS A 192 -27.36 8.88 3.40
C LYS A 192 -27.86 7.91 2.33
N TYR A 193 -28.48 8.43 1.28
CA TYR A 193 -29.04 7.66 0.17
C TYR A 193 -28.07 7.41 -1.00
N SER A 194 -26.83 7.92 -0.95
CA SER A 194 -25.81 7.64 -1.98
C SER A 194 -25.19 6.25 -1.81
N ASP A 195 -24.71 5.68 -2.92
CA ASP A 195 -24.11 4.34 -2.96
C ASP A 195 -22.82 4.28 -2.10
N PRO A 196 -22.72 3.34 -1.14
CA PRO A 196 -21.54 3.15 -0.31
C PRO A 196 -20.32 2.57 -1.04
N VAL A 197 -20.50 2.07 -2.27
CA VAL A 197 -19.41 1.45 -3.03
C VAL A 197 -18.65 2.52 -3.81
N SER A 198 -17.34 2.60 -3.57
CA SER A 198 -16.42 3.46 -4.33
C SER A 198 -15.63 2.65 -5.35
N ASN A 199 -15.24 3.28 -6.46
CA ASN A 199 -14.44 2.68 -7.53
C ASN A 199 -13.14 3.48 -7.72
N PRO A 200 -11.99 2.85 -8.07
CA PRO A 200 -10.74 3.56 -8.32
C PRO A 200 -10.81 4.70 -9.35
N SER A 201 -11.71 4.61 -10.32
CA SER A 201 -11.92 5.65 -11.33
C SER A 201 -12.48 6.97 -10.75
N ILE A 202 -13.19 6.91 -9.62
CA ILE A 202 -13.88 8.07 -9.05
C ILE A 202 -13.12 8.74 -7.89
N PHE A 203 -11.92 8.27 -7.55
CA PHE A 203 -11.16 8.77 -6.39
C PHE A 203 -10.85 10.26 -6.47
N ALA A 204 -10.54 10.78 -7.66
CA ALA A 204 -10.28 12.21 -7.84
C ALA A 204 -11.48 13.07 -7.40
N THR A 205 -12.69 12.58 -7.61
CA THR A 205 -13.93 13.27 -7.24
C THR A 205 -14.26 13.10 -5.77
N GLU A 206 -13.92 11.97 -5.18
CA GLU A 206 -14.03 11.79 -3.73
C GLU A 206 -13.07 12.72 -2.97
N ASP A 207 -11.87 12.98 -3.49
CA ASP A 207 -10.95 13.98 -2.96
C ASP A 207 -11.54 15.40 -3.04
N ILE A 208 -12.16 15.75 -4.18
CA ILE A 208 -12.86 17.05 -4.34
C ILE A 208 -14.00 17.18 -3.31
N LEU A 209 -14.81 16.14 -3.12
CA LEU A 209 -15.87 16.14 -2.11
C LEU A 209 -15.31 16.35 -0.70
N SER A 210 -14.22 15.66 -0.35
CA SER A 210 -13.56 15.84 0.95
C SER A 210 -13.12 17.28 1.15
N GLN A 211 -12.51 17.88 0.12
CA GLN A 211 -12.04 19.27 0.20
C GLN A 211 -13.20 20.24 0.36
N GLN A 212 -14.29 20.07 -0.39
CA GLN A 212 -15.46 20.95 -0.31
C GLN A 212 -16.17 20.85 1.05
N ILE A 213 -16.28 19.65 1.63
CA ILE A 213 -16.86 19.46 2.97
C ILE A 213 -15.98 20.13 4.05
N SER A 214 -14.66 19.97 3.98
CA SER A 214 -13.73 20.67 4.88
C SER A 214 -13.85 22.19 4.75
N LEU A 215 -13.95 22.70 3.52
CA LEU A 215 -14.16 24.14 3.28
C LEU A 215 -15.48 24.64 3.87
N LEU A 216 -16.56 23.86 3.74
CA LEU A 216 -17.86 24.20 4.35
C LEU A 216 -17.75 24.24 5.89
N ARG A 217 -17.04 23.28 6.49
CA ARG A 217 -16.77 23.28 7.94
C ARG A 217 -16.01 24.52 8.35
N ASP A 218 -14.90 24.81 7.70
CA ASP A 218 -14.04 25.96 8.02
C ASP A 218 -14.81 27.27 7.87
N HIS A 219 -15.61 27.41 6.80
CA HIS A 219 -16.48 28.58 6.59
C HIS A 219 -17.48 28.76 7.73
N LEU A 220 -18.14 27.69 8.18
CA LEU A 220 -19.06 27.74 9.31
C LEU A 220 -18.37 28.03 10.64
N GLU A 221 -17.18 27.48 10.87
CA GLU A 221 -16.40 27.76 12.07
C GLU A 221 -16.03 29.24 12.14
N LEU A 222 -15.63 29.83 11.01
CA LEU A 222 -15.40 31.28 10.90
C LEU A 222 -16.69 32.08 11.15
N LEU A 223 -17.82 31.69 10.56
CA LEU A 223 -19.10 32.38 10.75
C LEU A 223 -19.59 32.36 12.20
N ILE A 224 -19.33 31.28 12.94
CA ILE A 224 -19.72 31.17 14.34
C ILE A 224 -18.83 32.05 15.25
N HIS A 225 -17.55 32.22 14.90
CA HIS A 225 -16.61 33.02 15.69
C HIS A 225 -16.73 34.53 15.44
N VAL A 226 -17.25 34.95 14.29
CA VAL A 226 -17.46 36.36 13.98
C VAL A 226 -18.83 36.83 14.52
N ALA A 227 -18.81 37.83 15.39
CA ALA A 227 -20.02 38.34 16.06
C ALA A 227 -21.02 39.01 15.10
N ASP A 228 -20.55 39.54 13.97
CA ASP A 228 -21.35 40.17 12.92
C ASP A 228 -20.98 39.54 11.56
N PRO A 229 -21.80 38.58 11.05
CA PRO A 229 -21.48 37.89 9.82
C PRO A 229 -21.47 38.87 8.64
N GLN A 230 -20.48 38.74 7.75
CA GLN A 230 -20.37 39.62 6.59
C GLN A 230 -21.61 39.53 5.70
N VAL A 231 -22.00 40.67 5.11
CA VAL A 231 -23.10 40.74 4.15
C VAL A 231 -22.79 39.81 2.96
N GLY A 232 -23.55 38.72 2.83
CA GLY A 232 -23.38 37.74 1.74
C GLY A 232 -23.04 36.31 2.18
N TRP A 233 -22.80 36.06 3.47
CA TRP A 233 -22.45 34.72 3.99
C TRP A 233 -23.43 33.61 3.57
N GLU A 234 -24.72 33.93 3.48
CA GLU A 234 -25.76 32.97 3.10
C GLU A 234 -25.59 32.51 1.65
N ALA A 235 -25.23 33.43 0.75
CA ALA A 235 -24.99 33.13 -0.65
C ALA A 235 -23.76 32.22 -0.79
N GLU A 236 -22.67 32.53 -0.09
CA GLU A 236 -21.44 31.73 -0.10
C GLU A 236 -21.67 30.32 0.47
N THR A 237 -22.38 30.22 1.61
CA THR A 237 -22.69 28.91 2.21
C THR A 237 -23.60 28.08 1.29
N ASN A 238 -24.59 28.71 0.66
CA ASN A 238 -25.47 28.03 -0.30
C ASN A 238 -24.70 27.56 -1.54
N GLU A 239 -23.77 28.37 -2.06
CA GLU A 239 -22.91 28.01 -3.19
C GLU A 239 -22.02 26.81 -2.86
N LEU A 240 -21.43 26.78 -1.65
CA LEU A 240 -20.65 25.63 -1.18
C LEU A 240 -21.50 24.37 -1.08
N ILE A 241 -22.70 24.47 -0.48
CA ILE A 241 -23.63 23.33 -0.38
C ILE A 241 -24.03 22.83 -1.78
N GLU A 242 -24.39 23.73 -2.69
CA GLU A 242 -24.77 23.39 -4.06
C GLU A 242 -23.61 22.74 -4.82
N SER A 243 -22.38 23.24 -4.63
CA SER A 243 -21.17 22.65 -5.22
C SER A 243 -20.93 21.22 -4.75
N ILE A 244 -21.10 20.96 -3.44
CA ILE A 244 -21.02 19.59 -2.89
C ILE A 244 -22.12 18.71 -3.46
N GLU A 245 -23.35 19.20 -3.55
CA GLU A 245 -24.48 18.45 -4.10
C GLU A 245 -24.25 18.07 -5.57
N ASN A 246 -23.78 19.02 -6.38
CA ASN A 246 -23.47 18.80 -7.79
C ASN A 246 -22.35 17.76 -7.97
N THR A 247 -21.31 17.86 -7.15
CA THR A 247 -20.19 16.90 -7.16
C THR A 247 -20.65 15.50 -6.74
N LEU A 248 -21.52 15.40 -5.72
CA LEU A 248 -22.11 14.14 -5.29
C LEU A 248 -23.01 13.51 -6.37
N GLN A 249 -23.81 14.33 -7.07
CA GLN A 249 -24.62 13.85 -8.19
C GLN A 249 -23.76 13.34 -9.34
N TRP A 250 -22.68 14.05 -9.67
CA TRP A 250 -21.73 13.63 -10.70
C TRP A 250 -21.08 12.29 -10.33
N ARG A 251 -20.61 12.13 -9.08
CA ARG A 251 -20.11 10.85 -8.55
C ARG A 251 -21.12 9.72 -8.74
N ASN A 252 -22.38 9.96 -8.37
CA ASN A 252 -23.42 8.93 -8.47
C ASN A 252 -23.73 8.55 -9.93
N ARG A 253 -23.66 9.50 -10.86
CA ARG A 253 -23.79 9.21 -12.31
C ARG A 253 -22.63 8.37 -12.82
N GLU A 254 -21.41 8.71 -12.44
CA GLU A 254 -20.23 7.95 -12.85
C GLU A 254 -20.26 6.53 -12.29
N LEU A 255 -20.65 6.36 -11.01
CA LEU A 255 -20.87 5.04 -10.42
C LEU A 255 -21.97 4.25 -11.13
N SER A 256 -23.04 4.91 -11.58
CA SER A 256 -24.11 4.24 -12.34
C SER A 256 -23.65 3.77 -13.72
N ALA A 257 -22.69 4.46 -14.34
CA ALA A 257 -22.13 4.10 -15.65
C ALA A 257 -21.13 2.93 -15.58
N LEU A 258 -20.60 2.63 -14.39
CA LEU A 258 -19.62 1.58 -14.15
C LEU A 258 -20.26 0.24 -13.71
N LYS A 259 -21.58 0.20 -13.50
CA LYS A 259 -22.36 -1.00 -13.18
C LYS A 259 -22.89 -1.67 -14.44
#